data_AF-A0A439DPL9-F1
#
_entry.id   AF-A0A439DPL9-F1
#
_cell.length_a   1.000
_cell.length_b   1.000
_cell.length_c   1.000
_cell.angle_alpha   90.00
_cell.angle_beta   90.00
_cell.angle_gamma   90.00
#
_symmetry.space_group_name_H-M   'P 1'
#
loop_
_entity.id
_entity.type
_entity.pdbx_description
1 polymer ?
#
loop_
_entity_poly.entity_id
_entity_poly.type
_entity_poly.pdbx_seq_one_letter_code
_entity_poly.pdbx_strand_id
1 'polypeptide(L)'
;MEKPADSQQIQFLARLGSAMGAANYPVTLIRRMLERSSAAYGVPNDFLALPNTVQVVGPATGSGTTMKSAHLDTDLRFDQTFPLARLVTATMRGQVDPVEGNAQLDRVLALPPRYPEWVTVLGYGVWSAGLGLVLEPTPLNRLGATVLGLMVGLIAVLGRRAGVAAQLVPVVSAFAVAAVSIAVAEYLGLDHIGLRALIPPLAMFLPGAAITLAVIELTSRDTISGSGRLVGGFMQLAQLVFGILIAVQLLGEDTANLSSVALNKLGPWAPWAGVAVYAVGVMLFLGPPRWFLPWLLVVSYAAYTAQYLGDLVLGSYASGFCGGLVLTLSALSLSRRRAAPPAITMILPGFWLLVPGSMGLIGIAELFGADGDSALGVTFISMFSVAIGLQTGFVLWRLIRRRHF
;
A
#
# COMPACT_ATOMS: atom_id res chain seq x y z
N MET A 1 35.67 -17.29 22.19
CA MET A 1 34.61 -18.31 22.14
C MET A 1 33.28 -17.59 22.08
N GLU A 2 32.67 -17.56 20.90
CA GLU A 2 31.33 -17.00 20.65
C GLU A 2 30.31 -17.83 21.44
N LYS A 3 29.40 -17.18 22.20
CA LYS A 3 28.31 -17.92 22.83
C LYS A 3 27.29 -18.29 21.75
N PRO A 4 26.81 -19.54 21.65
CA PRO A 4 25.79 -19.96 20.68
C PRO A 4 24.54 -19.06 20.66
N ALA A 5 24.22 -18.46 21.80
CA ALA A 5 23.10 -17.52 21.97
C ALA A 5 23.24 -16.24 21.12
N ASP A 6 24.46 -15.71 20.96
CA ASP A 6 24.70 -14.45 20.24
C ASP A 6 24.49 -14.65 18.72
N SER A 7 24.92 -15.79 18.18
CA SER A 7 24.73 -16.14 16.77
C SER A 7 23.25 -16.34 16.40
N GLN A 8 22.48 -16.97 17.29
CA GLN A 8 21.04 -17.17 17.13
C GLN A 8 20.26 -15.86 17.22
N GLN A 9 20.69 -14.93 18.09
CA GLN A 9 20.12 -13.59 18.18
C GLN A 9 20.33 -12.81 16.87
N ILE A 10 21.55 -12.76 16.35
CA ILE A 10 21.87 -12.04 15.10
C ILE A 10 21.05 -12.63 13.95
N GLN A 11 20.94 -13.97 13.87
CA GLN A 11 20.11 -14.64 12.87
C GLN A 11 18.63 -14.27 13.01
N PHE A 12 18.08 -14.30 14.23
CA PHE A 12 16.69 -13.94 14.49
C PHE A 12 16.41 -12.49 14.08
N LEU A 13 17.27 -11.54 14.48
CA LEU A 13 17.12 -10.13 14.13
C LEU A 13 17.18 -9.91 12.61
N ALA A 14 18.06 -10.61 11.90
CA ALA A 14 18.14 -10.53 10.44
C ALA A 14 16.82 -11.02 9.81
N ARG A 15 16.31 -12.18 10.22
CA ARG A 15 15.06 -12.75 9.72
C ARG A 15 13.85 -11.88 10.06
N LEU A 16 13.79 -11.35 11.28
CA LEU A 16 12.73 -10.42 11.72
C LEU A 16 12.75 -9.14 10.88
N GLY A 17 13.94 -8.60 10.62
CA GLY A 17 14.14 -7.46 9.73
C GLY A 17 13.65 -7.73 8.31
N SER A 18 14.04 -8.86 7.74
CA SER A 18 13.62 -9.27 6.40
C SER A 18 12.10 -9.48 6.31
N ALA A 19 11.48 -10.07 7.33
CA ALA A 19 10.02 -10.21 7.40
C ALA A 19 9.28 -8.86 7.50
N MET A 20 9.85 -7.87 8.21
CA MET A 20 9.31 -6.50 8.20
C MET A 20 9.43 -5.85 6.82
N GLY A 21 10.54 -6.09 6.10
CA GLY A 21 10.73 -5.66 4.71
C GLY A 21 9.66 -6.24 3.78
N ALA A 22 9.44 -7.55 3.83
CA ALA A 22 8.38 -8.24 3.09
C ALA A 22 6.96 -7.78 3.48
N ALA A 23 6.77 -7.24 4.68
CA ALA A 23 5.54 -6.60 5.13
C ALA A 23 5.43 -5.11 4.73
N ASN A 24 6.32 -4.62 3.85
CA ASN A 24 6.39 -3.23 3.38
C ASN A 24 6.63 -2.18 4.47
N TYR A 25 7.41 -2.52 5.50
CA TYR A 25 7.85 -1.53 6.48
C TYR A 25 8.90 -0.60 5.83
N PRO A 26 8.87 0.72 6.12
CA PRO A 26 9.94 1.62 5.70
C PRO A 26 11.28 1.15 6.27
N VAL A 27 12.36 1.20 5.49
CA VAL A 27 13.71 0.80 5.93
C VAL A 27 14.15 1.56 7.17
N THR A 28 13.84 2.85 7.26
CA THR A 28 14.10 3.68 8.44
C THR A 28 13.42 3.14 9.71
N LEU A 29 12.25 2.52 9.57
CA LEU A 29 11.48 1.96 10.68
C LEU A 29 12.04 0.60 11.09
N ILE A 30 12.38 -0.24 10.10
CA ILE A 30 13.06 -1.52 10.29
C ILE A 30 14.32 -1.30 11.14
N ARG A 31 15.20 -0.38 10.72
CA ARG A 31 16.46 -0.10 11.43
C ARG A 31 16.21 0.30 12.89
N ARG A 32 15.30 1.26 13.13
CA ARG A 32 14.96 1.71 14.49
C ARG A 32 14.35 0.61 15.37
N MET A 33 13.54 -0.28 14.79
CA MET A 33 12.94 -1.41 15.51
C MET A 33 13.99 -2.47 15.85
N LEU A 34 14.91 -2.75 14.93
CA LEU A 34 16.03 -3.67 15.15
C LEU A 34 17.03 -3.13 16.16
N GLU A 35 17.41 -1.85 16.10
CA GLU A 35 18.26 -1.19 17.09
C GLU A 35 17.69 -1.33 18.51
N ARG A 36 16.39 -1.05 18.68
CA ARG A 36 15.69 -1.21 19.97
C ARG A 36 15.61 -2.66 20.41
N SER A 37 15.37 -3.58 19.49
CA SER A 37 15.36 -5.02 19.76
C SER A 37 16.74 -5.51 20.21
N SER A 38 17.80 -5.07 19.54
CA SER A 38 19.19 -5.35 19.89
C SER A 38 19.55 -4.84 21.27
N ALA A 39 19.18 -3.60 21.57
CA ALA A 39 19.40 -2.98 22.87
C ALA A 39 18.68 -3.74 24.00
N ALA A 40 17.48 -4.28 23.74
CA ALA A 40 16.76 -5.09 24.72
C ALA A 40 17.48 -6.41 25.05
N TYR A 41 18.29 -6.94 24.14
CA TYR A 41 19.16 -8.09 24.36
C TYR A 41 20.54 -7.72 24.95
N GLY A 42 20.85 -6.43 25.11
CA GLY A 42 22.12 -5.97 25.67
C GLY A 42 23.33 -6.10 24.74
N VAL A 43 23.12 -6.42 23.46
CA VAL A 43 24.20 -6.55 22.45
C VAL A 43 24.04 -5.44 21.41
N PRO A 44 25.00 -4.50 21.28
CA PRO A 44 24.98 -3.53 20.20
C PRO A 44 25.34 -4.23 18.90
N ASN A 45 24.39 -4.24 17.95
CA ASN A 45 24.61 -4.73 16.59
C ASN A 45 24.42 -3.57 15.62
N ASP A 46 25.14 -3.62 14.50
CA ASP A 46 24.95 -2.72 13.37
C ASP A 46 23.99 -3.34 12.34
N PHE A 47 23.25 -2.48 11.66
CA PHE A 47 22.16 -2.90 10.77
C PHE A 47 22.28 -2.25 9.41
N LEU A 48 22.38 -3.06 8.36
CA LEU A 48 22.15 -2.64 6.99
C LEU A 48 20.79 -3.19 6.55
N ALA A 49 19.84 -2.28 6.30
CA ALA A 49 18.52 -2.63 5.82
C ALA A 49 18.33 -2.04 4.41
N LEU A 50 17.95 -2.90 3.48
CA LEU A 50 17.52 -2.61 2.12
C LEU A 50 16.07 -3.10 1.96
N PRO A 51 15.31 -2.69 0.92
CA PRO A 51 13.92 -3.09 0.75
C PRO A 51 13.68 -4.61 0.90
N ASN A 52 14.58 -5.41 0.33
CA ASN A 52 14.39 -6.86 0.25
C ASN A 52 15.39 -7.64 1.12
N THR A 53 16.41 -6.99 1.68
CA THR A 53 17.51 -7.67 2.37
C THR A 53 17.86 -6.93 3.65
N VAL A 54 18.00 -7.68 4.74
CA VAL A 54 18.51 -7.13 6.01
C VAL A 54 19.73 -7.91 6.44
N GLN A 55 20.77 -7.16 6.78
CA GLN A 55 22.01 -7.67 7.33
C GLN A 55 22.19 -7.13 8.75
N VAL A 56 22.58 -8.03 9.64
CA VAL A 56 22.92 -7.73 11.03
C VAL A 56 24.37 -8.08 11.23
N VAL A 57 25.14 -7.08 11.66
CA VAL A 57 26.58 -7.19 11.92
C VAL A 57 26.76 -7.12 13.44
N GLY A 58 27.27 -8.20 14.00
CA GLY A 58 27.57 -8.33 15.42
C GLY A 58 28.82 -7.54 15.82
N PRO A 59 29.08 -7.42 17.14
CA PRO A 59 30.29 -6.77 17.63
C PRO A 59 31.54 -7.52 17.15
N ALA A 60 32.61 -6.78 16.88
CA ALA A 60 33.90 -7.37 16.53
C ALA A 60 34.44 -8.18 17.72
N THR A 61 34.73 -9.45 17.49
CA THR A 61 35.38 -10.34 18.47
C THR A 61 36.81 -10.62 18.05
N GLY A 62 37.63 -11.19 18.95
CA GLY A 62 38.98 -11.64 18.61
C GLY A 62 39.04 -12.71 17.50
N SER A 63 37.90 -13.28 17.11
CA SER A 63 37.76 -14.26 16.02
C SER A 63 37.15 -13.66 14.73
N GLY A 64 36.90 -12.35 14.70
CA GLY A 64 36.25 -11.64 13.59
C GLY A 64 34.87 -11.08 13.94
N THR A 65 34.18 -10.57 12.93
CA THR A 65 32.86 -9.94 13.04
C THR A 65 31.78 -10.86 12.49
N THR A 66 30.84 -11.32 13.33
CA THR A 66 29.74 -12.18 12.88
C THR A 66 28.74 -11.37 12.06
N MET A 67 28.40 -11.84 10.87
CA MET A 67 27.42 -11.20 9.99
C MET A 67 26.37 -12.23 9.56
N LYS A 68 25.09 -11.89 9.69
CA LYS A 68 23.99 -12.67 9.11
C LYS A 68 23.17 -11.81 8.18
N SER A 69 22.83 -12.37 7.02
CA SER A 69 21.93 -11.77 6.05
C SER A 69 20.68 -12.61 5.95
N ALA A 70 19.52 -11.95 5.85
CA ALA A 70 18.26 -12.60 5.55
C ALA A 70 17.56 -11.89 4.39
N HIS A 71 16.95 -12.71 3.53
CA HIS A 71 16.16 -12.29 2.38
C HIS A 71 14.89 -13.15 2.36
N LEU A 72 13.74 -12.53 2.10
CA LEU A 72 12.50 -13.21 1.81
C LEU A 72 12.17 -12.94 0.35
N ASP A 73 12.00 -14.01 -0.43
CA ASP A 73 11.76 -13.94 -1.87
C ASP A 73 10.33 -13.48 -2.21
N THR A 74 9.44 -13.37 -1.22
CA THR A 74 8.02 -13.07 -1.43
C THR A 74 7.49 -12.10 -0.39
N ASP A 75 6.61 -11.21 -0.83
CA ASP A 75 5.88 -10.29 0.04
C ASP A 75 5.03 -11.06 1.06
N LEU A 76 4.97 -10.50 2.26
CA LEU A 76 4.18 -11.06 3.33
C LEU A 76 2.71 -10.69 3.15
N ARG A 77 1.81 -11.65 3.36
CA ARG A 77 0.37 -11.38 3.27
C ARG A 77 -0.08 -10.41 4.36
N PHE A 78 -1.08 -9.59 4.05
CA PHE A 78 -1.54 -8.54 4.95
C PHE A 78 -1.99 -9.06 6.32
N ASP A 79 -2.64 -10.23 6.40
CA ASP A 79 -3.08 -10.82 7.67
C ASP A 79 -1.91 -11.32 8.54
N GLN A 80 -0.79 -11.73 7.92
CA GLN A 80 0.44 -12.12 8.62
C GLN A 80 1.15 -10.92 9.27
N THR A 81 0.88 -9.69 8.82
CA THR A 81 1.47 -8.48 9.41
C THR A 81 1.02 -8.25 10.86
N PHE A 82 -0.17 -8.73 11.24
CA PHE A 82 -0.71 -8.60 12.61
C PHE A 82 0.09 -9.40 13.64
N PRO A 83 0.28 -10.74 13.48
CA PRO A 83 1.14 -11.49 14.39
C PRO A 83 2.61 -11.10 14.28
N LEU A 84 3.12 -10.74 13.08
CA LEU A 84 4.49 -10.21 12.93
C LEU A 84 4.71 -8.98 13.81
N ALA A 85 3.80 -8.01 13.78
CA ALA A 85 3.97 -6.80 14.56
C ALA A 85 3.87 -7.02 16.07
N ARG A 86 3.11 -8.03 16.51
CA ARG A 86 3.12 -8.47 17.92
C ARG A 86 4.48 -9.05 18.30
N LEU A 87 5.06 -9.90 17.44
CA LEU A 87 6.41 -10.44 17.62
C LEU A 87 7.43 -9.31 17.71
N VAL A 88 7.45 -8.38 16.75
CA VAL A 88 8.34 -7.20 16.76
C VAL A 88 8.21 -6.42 18.07
N THR A 89 6.98 -6.14 18.51
CA THR A 89 6.74 -5.38 19.75
C THR A 89 7.23 -6.12 21.00
N ALA A 90 7.03 -7.44 21.06
CA ALA A 90 7.49 -8.27 22.16
C ALA A 90 9.03 -8.37 22.19
N THR A 91 9.66 -8.51 21.02
CA THR A 91 11.13 -8.49 20.87
C THR A 91 11.72 -7.15 21.34
N MET A 92 11.14 -6.02 20.93
CA MET A 92 11.58 -4.69 21.38
C MET A 92 11.45 -4.47 22.90
N ARG A 93 10.65 -5.28 23.58
CA ARG A 93 10.49 -5.26 25.05
C ARG A 93 11.39 -6.28 25.77
N GLY A 94 12.21 -7.03 25.04
CA GLY A 94 13.04 -8.10 25.61
C GLY A 94 12.22 -9.30 26.13
N GLN A 95 10.99 -9.48 25.63
CA GLN A 95 10.07 -10.52 26.12
C GLN A 95 10.16 -11.84 25.34
N VAL A 96 11.05 -11.93 24.35
CA VAL A 96 11.14 -13.05 23.42
C VAL A 96 12.58 -13.54 23.40
N ASP A 97 12.79 -14.81 23.72
CA ASP A 97 14.08 -15.48 23.51
C ASP A 97 14.35 -15.66 22.00
N PRO A 98 15.58 -15.50 21.49
CA PRO A 98 15.88 -15.62 20.06
C PRO A 98 15.48 -16.95 19.39
N VAL A 99 15.57 -18.08 20.10
CA VAL A 99 15.19 -19.39 19.55
C VAL A 99 13.68 -19.47 19.41
N GLU A 100 12.97 -19.10 20.47
CA GLU A 100 11.50 -19.04 20.46
C GLU A 100 11.00 -17.99 19.45
N GLY A 101 11.73 -16.88 19.30
CA GLY A 101 11.45 -15.84 18.31
C GLY A 101 11.52 -16.36 16.88
N ASN A 102 12.54 -17.17 16.54
CA ASN A 102 12.62 -17.85 15.26
C ASN A 102 11.44 -18.80 15.03
N ALA A 103 11.09 -19.62 16.04
CA ALA A 103 9.96 -20.54 15.95
C ALA A 103 8.60 -19.82 15.85
N GLN A 104 8.45 -18.65 16.48
CA GLN A 104 7.28 -17.79 16.31
C GLN A 104 7.24 -17.18 14.91
N LEU A 105 8.38 -16.74 14.39
CA LEU A 105 8.46 -16.21 13.03
C LEU A 105 8.11 -17.27 11.99
N ASP A 106 8.59 -18.51 12.15
CA ASP A 106 8.23 -19.64 11.28
C ASP A 106 6.72 -19.89 11.28
N ARG A 107 6.08 -19.82 12.45
CA ARG A 107 4.61 -19.92 12.58
C ARG A 107 3.88 -18.77 11.89
N VAL A 108 4.44 -17.55 11.91
CA VAL A 108 3.87 -16.41 11.18
C VAL A 108 3.97 -16.62 9.67
N LEU A 109 5.12 -17.07 9.18
CA LEU A 109 5.37 -17.30 7.75
C LEU A 109 4.53 -18.48 7.21
N ALA A 110 4.29 -19.51 8.03
CA ALA A 110 3.48 -20.67 7.68
C ALA A 110 1.96 -20.48 7.87
N LEU A 111 1.50 -19.27 8.23
CA LEU A 111 0.09 -19.03 8.54
C LEU A 111 -0.81 -19.27 7.30
N PRO A 112 -1.81 -20.17 7.38
CA PRO A 112 -2.67 -20.47 6.24
C PRO A 112 -3.54 -19.27 5.85
N PRO A 113 -3.98 -19.18 4.58
CA PRO A 113 -4.98 -18.22 4.14
C PRO A 113 -6.22 -18.22 5.01
N ARG A 114 -6.62 -17.04 5.51
CA ARG A 114 -7.84 -16.91 6.31
C ARG A 114 -9.09 -17.25 5.50
N TYR A 115 -9.08 -16.87 4.22
CA TYR A 115 -10.19 -17.09 3.30
C TYR A 115 -9.73 -17.88 2.09
N PRO A 116 -10.62 -18.70 1.50
CA PRO A 116 -10.37 -19.33 0.22
C PRO A 116 -10.34 -18.29 -0.89
N GLU A 117 -9.70 -18.63 -2.01
CA GLU A 117 -9.42 -17.67 -3.09
C GLU A 117 -10.67 -17.03 -3.69
N TRP A 118 -11.80 -17.75 -3.75
CA TRP A 118 -13.06 -17.18 -4.27
C TRP A 118 -13.58 -16.01 -3.41
N VAL A 119 -13.38 -16.04 -2.08
CA VAL A 119 -13.74 -14.93 -1.19
C VAL A 119 -12.80 -13.75 -1.43
N THR A 120 -11.52 -14.00 -1.71
CA THR A 120 -10.57 -12.95 -2.07
C THR A 120 -10.98 -12.25 -3.37
N VAL A 121 -11.42 -12.99 -4.39
CA VAL A 121 -11.94 -12.42 -5.65
C VAL A 121 -13.18 -11.57 -5.38
N LEU A 122 -14.17 -12.12 -4.65
CA LEU A 122 -15.37 -11.37 -4.28
C LEU A 122 -15.04 -10.11 -3.47
N GLY A 123 -14.13 -10.23 -2.51
CA GLY A 123 -13.64 -9.14 -1.69
C GLY A 123 -13.01 -8.03 -2.51
N TYR A 124 -12.28 -8.39 -3.57
CA TYR A 124 -11.71 -7.42 -4.49
C TYR A 124 -12.78 -6.69 -5.31
N GLY A 125 -13.81 -7.40 -5.77
CA GLY A 125 -14.97 -6.77 -6.42
C GLY A 125 -15.68 -5.77 -5.52
N VAL A 126 -15.93 -6.13 -4.25
CA VAL A 126 -16.53 -5.23 -3.24
C VAL A 126 -15.61 -4.04 -2.93
N TRP A 127 -14.31 -4.29 -2.81
CA TRP A 127 -13.31 -3.24 -2.60
C TRP A 127 -13.29 -2.23 -3.74
N SER A 128 -13.29 -2.72 -4.98
CA SER A 128 -13.37 -1.90 -6.19
C SER A 128 -14.68 -1.12 -6.27
N ALA A 129 -15.82 -1.74 -5.95
CA ALA A 129 -17.12 -1.07 -5.88
C ALA A 129 -17.12 0.09 -4.87
N GLY A 130 -16.50 -0.12 -3.70
CA GLY A 130 -16.34 0.92 -2.68
C GLY A 130 -15.51 2.10 -3.19
N LEU A 131 -14.40 1.84 -3.86
CA LEU A 131 -13.58 2.89 -4.49
C LEU A 131 -14.33 3.61 -5.61
N GLY A 132 -15.11 2.89 -6.42
CA GLY A 132 -15.95 3.48 -7.47
C GLY A 132 -16.99 4.47 -6.90
N LEU A 133 -17.61 4.12 -5.77
CA LEU A 133 -18.53 5.00 -5.06
C LEU A 133 -17.85 6.24 -4.47
N VAL A 134 -16.58 6.14 -4.07
CA VAL A 134 -15.80 7.27 -3.56
C VAL A 134 -15.35 8.22 -4.67
N LEU A 135 -14.89 7.67 -5.80
CA LEU A 135 -14.28 8.45 -6.89
C LEU A 135 -15.29 9.05 -7.86
N GLU A 136 -16.27 8.26 -8.30
CA GLU A 136 -17.27 8.69 -9.28
C GLU A 136 -18.58 7.91 -9.06
N PRO A 137 -19.44 8.38 -8.13
CA PRO A 137 -20.66 7.68 -7.75
C PRO A 137 -21.73 7.79 -8.84
N THR A 138 -21.65 6.91 -9.83
CA THR A 138 -22.70 6.64 -10.82
C THR A 138 -23.14 5.17 -10.77
N PRO A 139 -24.41 4.84 -11.09
CA PRO A 139 -24.87 3.46 -11.10
C PRO A 139 -24.06 2.56 -12.04
N LEU A 140 -23.70 3.09 -13.20
CA LEU A 140 -22.89 2.41 -14.21
C LEU A 140 -21.46 2.18 -13.73
N ASN A 141 -20.80 3.19 -13.19
CA ASN A 141 -19.44 3.05 -12.66
C ASN A 141 -19.41 2.08 -11.46
N ARG A 142 -20.43 2.11 -10.58
CA ARG A 142 -20.52 1.13 -9.49
C ARG A 142 -20.58 -0.31 -10.02
N LEU A 143 -21.44 -0.57 -11.01
CA LEU A 143 -21.57 -1.90 -11.61
C LEU A 143 -20.27 -2.30 -12.33
N GLY A 144 -19.74 -1.40 -13.17
CA GLY A 144 -18.48 -1.58 -13.90
C GLY A 144 -17.31 -1.87 -12.95
N ALA A 145 -17.09 -1.04 -11.94
CA ALA A 145 -16.06 -1.24 -10.93
C ALA A 145 -16.22 -2.59 -10.20
N THR A 146 -17.45 -3.01 -9.89
CA THR A 146 -17.70 -4.32 -9.27
C THR A 146 -17.27 -5.45 -10.19
N VAL A 147 -17.75 -5.46 -11.44
CA VAL A 147 -17.51 -6.54 -12.40
C VAL A 147 -16.05 -6.59 -12.83
N LEU A 148 -15.47 -5.44 -13.19
CA LEU A 148 -14.06 -5.32 -13.55
C LEU A 148 -13.17 -5.64 -12.35
N GLY A 149 -13.58 -5.27 -11.14
CA GLY A 149 -12.93 -5.68 -9.91
C GLY A 149 -12.92 -7.20 -9.78
N LEU A 150 -14.05 -7.88 -9.88
CA LEU A 150 -14.09 -9.35 -9.85
C LEU A 150 -13.16 -9.99 -10.89
N MET A 151 -13.15 -9.44 -12.11
CA MET A 151 -12.25 -9.88 -13.18
C MET A 151 -10.77 -9.72 -12.78
N VAL A 152 -10.37 -8.53 -12.31
CA VAL A 152 -8.99 -8.27 -11.88
C VAL A 152 -8.60 -9.13 -10.67
N GLY A 153 -9.50 -9.31 -9.71
CA GLY A 153 -9.31 -10.20 -8.57
C GLY A 153 -9.04 -11.62 -9.01
N LEU A 154 -9.76 -12.11 -10.03
CA LEU A 154 -9.52 -13.43 -10.62
C LEU A 154 -8.16 -13.50 -11.33
N ILE A 155 -7.81 -12.51 -12.16
CA ILE A 155 -6.51 -12.43 -12.84
C ILE A 155 -5.38 -12.43 -11.80
N ALA A 156 -5.51 -11.68 -10.71
CA ALA A 156 -4.52 -11.63 -9.64
C ALA A 156 -4.35 -12.98 -8.93
N VAL A 157 -5.45 -13.68 -8.63
CA VAL A 157 -5.42 -15.02 -8.01
C VAL A 157 -4.74 -16.04 -8.93
N LEU A 158 -5.10 -16.04 -10.22
CA LEU A 158 -4.50 -16.93 -11.21
C LEU A 158 -3.02 -16.61 -11.42
N GLY A 159 -2.66 -15.32 -11.46
CA GLY A 159 -1.30 -14.83 -11.61
C GLY A 159 -0.35 -15.31 -10.51
N ARG A 160 -0.82 -15.46 -9.26
CA ARG A 160 -0.01 -16.02 -8.16
C ARG A 160 0.48 -17.44 -8.43
N ARG A 161 -0.23 -18.21 -9.25
CA ARG A 161 0.13 -19.59 -9.60
C ARG A 161 1.09 -19.66 -10.80
N ALA A 162 1.29 -18.55 -11.51
CA ALA A 162 1.97 -18.51 -12.81
C ALA A 162 3.49 -18.23 -12.72
N GLY A 163 4.08 -18.23 -11.53
CA GLY A 163 5.53 -18.04 -11.33
C GLY A 163 6.02 -16.72 -11.93
N VAL A 164 6.96 -16.80 -12.89
CA VAL A 164 7.56 -15.63 -13.55
C VAL A 164 6.51 -14.78 -14.28
N ALA A 165 5.46 -15.39 -14.83
CA ALA A 165 4.38 -14.67 -15.53
C ALA A 165 3.55 -13.75 -14.61
N ALA A 166 3.68 -13.89 -13.28
CA ALA A 166 3.07 -12.97 -12.32
C ALA A 166 3.50 -11.50 -12.54
N GLN A 167 4.69 -11.28 -13.11
CA GLN A 167 5.20 -9.94 -13.43
C GLN A 167 4.40 -9.21 -14.52
N LEU A 168 3.63 -9.94 -15.35
CA LEU A 168 2.79 -9.38 -16.41
C LEU A 168 1.36 -9.10 -15.94
N VAL A 169 0.99 -9.55 -14.74
CA VAL A 169 -0.37 -9.39 -14.18
C VAL A 169 -0.87 -7.93 -14.22
N PRO A 170 -0.06 -6.91 -13.86
CA PRO A 170 -0.51 -5.51 -13.96
C PRO A 170 -0.87 -5.11 -15.40
N VAL A 171 -0.02 -5.44 -16.38
CA VAL A 171 -0.23 -5.12 -17.80
C VAL A 171 -1.48 -5.82 -18.33
N VAL A 172 -1.62 -7.12 -18.06
CA VAL A 172 -2.76 -7.93 -18.52
C VAL A 172 -4.06 -7.44 -17.89
N SER A 173 -4.03 -7.07 -16.61
CA SER A 173 -5.20 -6.53 -15.92
C SER A 173 -5.61 -5.17 -16.51
N ALA A 174 -4.64 -4.29 -16.76
CA ALA A 174 -4.90 -2.98 -17.36
C ALA A 174 -5.46 -3.10 -18.77
N PHE A 175 -4.88 -3.98 -19.60
CA PHE A 175 -5.41 -4.31 -20.93
C PHE A 175 -6.84 -4.84 -20.87
N ALA A 176 -7.10 -5.85 -20.03
CA ALA A 176 -8.43 -6.45 -19.92
C ALA A 176 -9.48 -5.44 -19.43
N VAL A 177 -9.12 -4.63 -18.43
CA VAL A 177 -10.01 -3.58 -17.89
C VAL A 177 -10.32 -2.53 -18.96
N ALA A 178 -9.32 -2.03 -19.68
CA ALA A 178 -9.53 -1.07 -20.77
C ALA A 178 -10.35 -1.69 -21.91
N ALA A 179 -10.01 -2.88 -22.37
CA ALA A 179 -10.69 -3.55 -23.49
C ALA A 179 -12.18 -3.81 -23.20
N VAL A 180 -12.50 -4.34 -22.02
CA VAL A 180 -13.90 -4.57 -21.61
C VAL A 180 -14.65 -3.24 -21.48
N SER A 181 -13.99 -2.20 -20.94
CA SER A 181 -14.63 -0.90 -20.78
C SER A 181 -14.94 -0.23 -22.11
N ILE A 182 -14.03 -0.31 -23.09
CA ILE A 182 -14.24 0.16 -24.47
C ILE A 182 -15.41 -0.59 -25.12
N ALA A 183 -15.36 -1.93 -25.12
CA ALA A 183 -16.43 -2.74 -25.72
C ALA A 183 -17.82 -2.48 -25.11
N VAL A 184 -17.88 -2.24 -23.81
CA VAL A 184 -19.15 -1.90 -23.12
C VAL A 184 -19.61 -0.47 -23.46
N ALA A 185 -18.68 0.48 -23.59
CA ALA A 185 -19.00 1.85 -23.97
C ALA A 185 -19.58 1.91 -25.39
N GLU A 186 -18.95 1.22 -26.34
CA GLU A 186 -19.45 1.07 -27.71
C GLU A 186 -20.84 0.42 -27.74
N TYR A 187 -21.02 -0.68 -27.00
CA TYR A 187 -22.31 -1.39 -26.96
C TYR A 187 -23.45 -0.55 -26.38
N LEU A 188 -23.15 0.29 -25.39
CA LEU A 188 -24.14 1.17 -24.74
C LEU A 188 -24.30 2.52 -25.46
N GLY A 189 -23.52 2.79 -26.51
CA GLY A 189 -23.53 4.07 -27.23
C GLY A 189 -23.11 5.24 -26.34
N LEU A 190 -22.14 5.04 -25.46
CA LEU A 190 -21.60 6.09 -24.60
C LEU A 190 -20.54 6.87 -25.36
N ASP A 191 -20.68 8.19 -25.42
CA ASP A 191 -19.75 9.06 -26.15
C ASP A 191 -18.32 9.08 -25.58
N HIS A 192 -18.13 8.65 -24.32
CA HIS A 192 -16.84 8.76 -23.63
C HIS A 192 -16.61 7.62 -22.62
N ILE A 193 -15.35 7.21 -22.50
CA ILE A 193 -14.89 6.29 -21.46
C ILE A 193 -14.25 7.10 -20.34
N GLY A 194 -14.89 7.13 -19.17
CA GLY A 194 -14.33 7.81 -18.01
C GLY A 194 -13.07 7.08 -17.52
N LEU A 195 -11.89 7.70 -17.65
CA LEU A 195 -10.64 7.16 -17.07
C LEU A 195 -10.77 6.87 -15.57
N ARG A 196 -11.61 7.64 -14.88
CA ARG A 196 -11.98 7.46 -13.46
C ARG A 196 -12.71 6.14 -13.18
N ALA A 197 -13.37 5.54 -14.16
CA ALA A 197 -14.01 4.23 -14.03
C ALA A 197 -13.02 3.05 -14.09
N LEU A 198 -11.86 3.24 -14.73
CA LEU A 198 -10.79 2.23 -14.80
C LEU A 198 -9.95 2.17 -13.54
N ILE A 199 -9.97 3.24 -12.73
CA ILE A 199 -9.15 3.38 -11.53
C ILE A 199 -9.54 2.37 -10.44
N PRO A 200 -10.82 2.26 -10.01
CA PRO A 200 -11.20 1.32 -8.96
C PRO A 200 -10.77 -0.13 -9.20
N PRO A 201 -10.94 -0.73 -10.40
CA PRO A 201 -10.52 -2.11 -10.63
C PRO A 201 -9.01 -2.28 -10.74
N LEU A 202 -8.25 -1.23 -11.06
CA LEU A 202 -6.78 -1.27 -11.14
C LEU A 202 -6.08 -0.78 -9.87
N ALA A 203 -6.82 -0.32 -8.87
CA ALA A 203 -6.28 0.43 -7.75
C ALA A 203 -5.22 -0.31 -6.93
N MET A 204 -5.23 -1.65 -6.91
CA MET A 204 -4.21 -2.42 -6.18
C MET A 204 -2.84 -2.41 -6.87
N PHE A 205 -2.83 -2.22 -8.19
CA PHE A 205 -1.60 -2.11 -8.96
C PHE A 205 -1.07 -0.69 -9.00
N LEU A 206 -1.84 0.29 -8.50
CA LEU A 206 -1.37 1.65 -8.41
C LEU A 206 -0.24 1.72 -7.38
N PRO A 207 0.97 2.12 -7.76
CA PRO A 207 2.16 2.05 -6.92
C PRO A 207 2.24 3.22 -5.93
N GLY A 208 1.10 3.74 -5.50
CA GLY A 208 1.06 4.86 -4.56
C GLY A 208 1.83 4.55 -3.28
N ALA A 209 1.70 3.32 -2.75
CA ALA A 209 2.38 2.92 -1.52
C ALA A 209 3.91 2.87 -1.72
N ALA A 210 4.37 2.34 -2.85
CA ALA A 210 5.79 2.29 -3.21
C ALA A 210 6.38 3.70 -3.36
N ILE A 211 5.69 4.60 -4.08
CA ILE A 211 6.12 6.00 -4.28
C ILE A 211 6.14 6.76 -2.94
N THR A 212 5.13 6.55 -2.11
CA THR A 212 5.06 7.18 -0.78
C THR A 212 6.18 6.72 0.14
N LEU A 213 6.42 5.41 0.20
CA LEU A 213 7.53 4.83 0.95
C LEU A 213 8.86 5.34 0.41
N ALA A 214 9.00 5.47 -0.91
CA ALA A 214 10.18 6.04 -1.54
C ALA A 214 10.44 7.47 -1.05
N VAL A 215 9.44 8.36 -1.07
CA VAL A 215 9.59 9.73 -0.56
C VAL A 215 9.97 9.75 0.92
N ILE A 216 9.34 8.91 1.75
CA ILE A 216 9.66 8.81 3.18
C ILE A 216 11.12 8.37 3.39
N GLU A 217 11.61 7.42 2.59
CA GLU A 217 12.98 6.91 2.68
C GLU A 217 14.01 7.90 2.12
N LEU A 218 13.73 8.53 0.98
CA LEU A 218 14.57 9.56 0.36
C LEU A 218 14.76 10.76 1.30
N THR A 219 13.68 11.26 1.89
CA THR A 219 13.72 12.38 2.84
C THR A 219 14.40 12.00 4.16
N SER A 220 14.43 10.71 4.50
CA SER A 220 15.17 10.18 5.65
C SER A 220 16.63 9.81 5.34
N ARG A 221 17.13 10.16 4.14
CA ARG A 221 18.49 9.87 3.64
C ARG A 221 18.77 8.39 3.31
N ASP A 222 17.76 7.54 3.23
CA ASP A 222 17.89 6.16 2.73
C ASP A 222 17.73 6.14 1.20
N THR A 223 18.69 6.72 0.48
CA THR A 223 18.61 6.99 -0.96
C THR A 223 18.52 5.74 -1.83
N ILE A 224 19.26 4.68 -1.49
CA ILE A 224 19.26 3.42 -2.24
C ILE A 224 17.87 2.76 -2.19
N SER A 225 17.31 2.66 -0.98
CA SER A 225 15.99 2.07 -0.76
C SER A 225 14.88 2.90 -1.41
N GLY A 226 14.92 4.21 -1.18
CA GLY A 226 13.93 5.13 -1.72
C GLY A 226 13.92 5.16 -3.24
N SER A 227 15.08 5.29 -3.89
CA SER A 227 15.19 5.25 -5.35
C SER A 227 14.73 3.91 -5.93
N GLY A 228 15.08 2.78 -5.31
CA GLY A 228 14.63 1.46 -5.76
C GLY A 228 13.11 1.30 -5.75
N ARG A 229 12.44 1.70 -4.65
CA ARG A 229 10.97 1.69 -4.57
C ARG A 229 10.32 2.65 -5.58
N LEU A 230 10.94 3.81 -5.82
CA LEU A 230 10.45 4.78 -6.77
C LEU A 230 10.49 4.25 -8.21
N VAL A 231 11.64 3.70 -8.64
CA VAL A 231 11.81 3.09 -9.96
C VAL A 231 10.85 1.92 -10.17
N GLY A 232 10.72 1.03 -9.17
CA GLY A 232 9.75 -0.06 -9.22
C GLY A 232 8.31 0.43 -9.37
N GLY A 233 7.95 1.51 -8.67
CA GLY A 233 6.66 2.16 -8.83
C GLY A 233 6.44 2.73 -10.23
N PHE A 234 7.42 3.42 -10.83
CA PHE A 234 7.28 3.91 -12.20
C PHE A 234 7.18 2.79 -13.23
N MET A 235 7.94 1.70 -13.04
CA MET A 235 7.82 0.53 -13.91
C MET A 235 6.41 -0.05 -13.87
N GLN A 236 5.80 -0.12 -12.68
CA GLN A 236 4.43 -0.59 -12.52
C GLN A 236 3.41 0.37 -13.17
N LEU A 237 3.59 1.69 -13.06
CA LEU A 237 2.75 2.66 -13.79
C LEU A 237 2.89 2.48 -15.31
N ALA A 238 4.12 2.36 -15.81
CA ALA A 238 4.38 2.16 -17.23
C ALA A 238 3.70 0.88 -17.75
N GLN A 239 3.73 -0.20 -16.96
CA GLN A 239 3.01 -1.44 -17.27
C GLN A 239 1.49 -1.23 -17.40
N LEU A 240 0.88 -0.47 -16.48
CA LEU A 240 -0.56 -0.18 -16.53
C LEU A 240 -0.90 0.65 -17.77
N VAL A 241 -0.14 1.73 -18.01
CA VAL A 241 -0.33 2.61 -19.16
C VAL A 241 -0.18 1.85 -20.47
N PHE A 242 0.87 1.03 -20.60
CA PHE A 242 1.10 0.19 -21.77
C PHE A 242 -0.07 -0.76 -22.04
N GLY A 243 -0.61 -1.41 -21.01
CA GLY A 243 -1.79 -2.26 -21.15
C GLY A 243 -3.02 -1.51 -21.65
N ILE A 244 -3.27 -0.30 -21.12
CA ILE A 244 -4.39 0.56 -21.55
C ILE A 244 -4.21 0.99 -23.02
N LEU A 245 -3.02 1.48 -23.39
CA LEU A 245 -2.74 1.96 -24.75
C LEU A 245 -2.87 0.87 -25.81
N ILE A 246 -2.40 -0.35 -25.52
CA ILE A 246 -2.60 -1.49 -26.43
C ILE A 246 -4.08 -1.80 -26.62
N ALA A 247 -4.89 -1.75 -25.56
CA ALA A 247 -6.33 -1.98 -25.67
C ALA A 247 -6.98 -0.94 -26.60
N VAL A 248 -6.70 0.35 -26.39
CA VAL A 248 -7.21 1.43 -27.24
C VAL A 248 -6.78 1.23 -28.70
N GLN A 249 -5.50 0.95 -28.94
CA GLN A 249 -4.97 0.75 -30.30
C GLN A 249 -5.61 -0.43 -31.02
N LEU A 250 -5.86 -1.55 -30.33
CA LEU A 250 -6.46 -2.75 -30.94
C LEU A 250 -7.96 -2.62 -31.19
N LEU A 251 -8.66 -1.82 -30.39
CA LEU A 251 -10.12 -1.62 -30.52
C LEU A 251 -10.47 -0.43 -31.42
N GLY A 252 -9.51 0.42 -31.79
CA GLY A 252 -9.69 1.44 -32.81
C GLY A 252 -10.44 2.69 -32.34
N GLU A 253 -10.51 2.92 -31.02
CA GLU A 253 -11.07 4.15 -30.45
C GLU A 253 -10.07 5.31 -30.48
N ASP A 254 -10.56 6.51 -30.80
CA ASP A 254 -9.76 7.73 -30.71
C ASP A 254 -9.45 8.04 -29.24
N THR A 255 -8.18 8.25 -28.91
CA THR A 255 -7.72 8.59 -27.55
C THR A 255 -8.34 9.89 -27.02
N ALA A 256 -8.94 10.68 -27.89
CA ALA A 256 -9.64 11.92 -27.59
C ALA A 256 -10.97 11.73 -26.80
N ASN A 257 -11.55 10.53 -26.77
CA ASN A 257 -12.81 10.25 -26.06
C ASN A 257 -12.61 9.92 -24.56
N LEU A 258 -11.39 10.03 -24.05
CA LEU A 258 -11.07 9.84 -22.64
C LEU A 258 -11.41 11.09 -21.82
N SER A 259 -12.61 11.15 -21.26
CA SER A 259 -13.04 12.27 -20.41
C SER A 259 -12.65 12.08 -18.95
N SER A 260 -12.11 13.13 -18.30
CA SER A 260 -11.75 13.15 -16.88
C SER A 260 -12.76 13.91 -15.98
N VAL A 261 -13.91 14.32 -16.52
CA VAL A 261 -14.96 15.05 -15.78
C VAL A 261 -15.69 14.11 -14.82
N ALA A 262 -15.68 14.43 -13.52
CA ALA A 262 -16.37 13.64 -12.51
C ALA A 262 -17.88 13.91 -12.53
N LEU A 263 -18.69 12.86 -12.69
CA LEU A 263 -20.15 12.95 -12.56
C LEU A 263 -20.59 12.28 -11.25
N ASN A 264 -21.22 13.05 -10.35
CA ASN A 264 -21.96 12.46 -9.23
C ASN A 264 -23.44 12.38 -9.59
N LYS A 265 -23.94 11.15 -9.81
CA LYS A 265 -25.36 10.89 -10.14
C LYS A 265 -26.13 10.19 -9.02
N LEU A 266 -25.48 9.77 -7.94
CA LEU A 266 -26.10 9.04 -6.81
C LEU A 266 -26.36 9.93 -5.59
N GLY A 267 -25.71 11.10 -5.51
CA GLY A 267 -25.90 12.10 -4.45
C GLY A 267 -24.75 12.18 -3.44
N PRO A 268 -24.82 13.12 -2.47
CA PRO A 268 -23.71 13.41 -1.55
C PRO A 268 -23.39 12.28 -0.55
N TRP A 269 -24.32 11.36 -0.30
CA TRP A 269 -24.14 10.24 0.63
C TRP A 269 -23.28 9.10 0.05
N ALA A 270 -23.20 9.00 -1.27
CA ALA A 270 -22.63 7.85 -1.96
C ALA A 270 -21.12 7.65 -1.65
N PRO A 271 -20.28 8.68 -1.60
CA PRO A 271 -18.88 8.52 -1.21
C PRO A 271 -18.71 8.03 0.23
N TRP A 272 -19.54 8.52 1.16
CA TRP A 272 -19.51 8.09 2.57
C TRP A 272 -19.92 6.62 2.74
N ALA A 273 -20.93 6.17 1.99
CA ALA A 273 -21.26 4.74 1.92
C ALA A 273 -20.14 3.94 1.24
N GLY A 274 -19.49 4.52 0.22
CA GLY A 274 -18.33 3.96 -0.46
C GLY A 274 -17.18 3.62 0.50
N VAL A 275 -16.90 4.48 1.48
CA VAL A 275 -15.88 4.20 2.53
C VAL A 275 -16.23 2.95 3.35
N ALA A 276 -17.51 2.75 3.71
CA ALA A 276 -17.93 1.54 4.43
C ALA A 276 -17.81 0.29 3.55
N VAL A 277 -18.27 0.37 2.30
CA VAL A 277 -18.18 -0.74 1.32
C VAL A 277 -16.71 -1.09 1.05
N TYR A 278 -15.86 -0.09 0.89
CA TYR A 278 -14.41 -0.23 0.78
C TYR A 278 -13.83 -1.01 1.96
N ALA A 279 -14.18 -0.64 3.20
CA ALA A 279 -13.68 -1.30 4.40
C ALA A 279 -14.11 -2.77 4.45
N VAL A 280 -15.35 -3.09 4.07
CA VAL A 280 -15.82 -4.49 3.94
C VAL A 280 -15.02 -5.23 2.88
N GLY A 281 -14.77 -4.60 1.72
CA GLY A 281 -13.93 -5.14 0.67
C GLY A 281 -12.51 -5.46 1.16
N VAL A 282 -11.88 -4.56 1.92
CA VAL A 282 -10.58 -4.80 2.56
C VAL A 282 -10.63 -6.02 3.49
N MET A 283 -11.69 -6.16 4.31
CA MET A 283 -11.82 -7.30 5.22
C MET A 283 -11.89 -8.63 4.49
N LEU A 284 -12.54 -8.68 3.32
CA LEU A 284 -12.70 -9.89 2.51
C LEU A 284 -11.47 -10.17 1.64
N PHE A 285 -10.90 -9.14 1.02
CA PHE A 285 -9.75 -9.23 0.12
C PHE A 285 -8.45 -9.55 0.88
N LEU A 286 -8.14 -8.79 1.93
CA LEU A 286 -6.87 -8.92 2.66
C LEU A 286 -6.95 -9.87 3.86
N GLY A 287 -8.15 -10.27 4.27
CA GLY A 287 -8.37 -11.22 5.36
C GLY A 287 -7.84 -10.81 6.75
N PRO A 288 -7.81 -9.53 7.17
CA PRO A 288 -7.36 -9.17 8.52
C PRO A 288 -8.27 -9.77 9.61
N PRO A 289 -7.81 -9.78 10.89
CA PRO A 289 -8.64 -10.21 12.01
C PRO A 289 -9.94 -9.40 12.11
N ARG A 290 -11.07 -10.04 12.44
CA ARG A 290 -12.40 -9.39 12.46
C ARG A 290 -12.50 -8.15 13.36
N TRP A 291 -11.75 -8.15 14.46
CA TRP A 291 -11.68 -7.02 15.39
C TRP A 291 -10.97 -5.78 14.81
N PHE A 292 -10.32 -5.91 13.65
CA PHE A 292 -9.68 -4.81 12.92
C PHE A 292 -10.68 -3.85 12.28
N LEU A 293 -11.86 -4.33 11.88
CA LEU A 293 -12.88 -3.56 11.15
C LEU A 293 -13.22 -2.19 11.79
N PRO A 294 -13.52 -2.07 13.10
CA PRO A 294 -13.83 -0.77 13.69
C PRO A 294 -12.65 0.21 13.61
N TRP A 295 -11.41 -0.26 13.75
CA TRP A 295 -10.22 0.57 13.62
C TRP A 295 -10.03 1.05 12.18
N LEU A 296 -10.23 0.15 11.22
CA LEU A 296 -10.20 0.49 9.79
C LEU A 296 -11.23 1.56 9.46
N LEU A 297 -12.49 1.38 9.87
CA LEU A 297 -13.56 2.36 9.63
C LEU A 297 -13.22 3.73 10.21
N VAL A 298 -12.79 3.80 11.47
CA VAL A 298 -12.45 5.08 12.12
C VAL A 298 -11.34 5.80 11.38
N VAL A 299 -10.26 5.09 11.03
CA VAL A 299 -9.11 5.68 10.34
C VAL A 299 -9.47 6.09 8.91
N SER A 300 -10.20 5.24 8.18
CA SER A 300 -10.66 5.51 6.82
C SER A 300 -11.61 6.70 6.74
N TYR A 301 -12.61 6.79 7.64
CA TYR A 301 -13.51 7.93 7.68
C TYR A 301 -12.80 9.22 8.10
N ALA A 302 -11.90 9.16 9.08
CA ALA A 302 -11.14 10.34 9.50
C ALA A 302 -10.27 10.88 8.34
N ALA A 303 -9.57 9.99 7.64
CA ALA A 303 -8.73 10.34 6.50
C ALA A 303 -9.56 10.89 5.32
N TYR A 304 -10.66 10.23 4.97
CA TYR A 304 -11.56 10.69 3.91
C TYR A 304 -12.20 12.04 4.22
N THR A 305 -12.68 12.24 5.46
CA THR A 305 -13.24 13.52 5.90
C THR A 305 -12.22 14.64 5.78
N ALA A 306 -10.97 14.39 6.20
CA ALA A 306 -9.90 15.37 6.12
C ALA A 306 -9.52 15.70 4.67
N GLN A 307 -9.49 14.71 3.78
CA GLN A 307 -9.28 14.94 2.36
C GLN A 307 -10.42 15.75 1.75
N TYR A 308 -11.67 15.41 2.05
CA TYR A 308 -12.85 16.13 1.57
C TYR A 308 -12.87 17.60 2.04
N LEU A 309 -12.62 17.85 3.33
CA LEU A 309 -12.52 19.22 3.85
C LEU A 309 -11.30 19.97 3.29
N GLY A 310 -10.17 19.26 3.08
CA GLY A 310 -8.99 19.83 2.45
C GLY A 310 -9.25 20.28 1.02
N ASP A 311 -10.02 19.51 0.25
CA ASP A 311 -10.44 19.86 -1.11
C ASP A 311 -11.30 21.14 -1.11
N LEU A 312 -12.24 21.25 -0.17
CA LEU A 312 -13.12 22.42 -0.05
C LEU A 312 -12.39 23.71 0.37
N VAL A 313 -11.36 23.62 1.22
CA VAL A 313 -10.72 24.80 1.84
C VAL A 313 -9.42 25.19 1.15
N LEU A 314 -8.61 24.20 0.74
CA LEU A 314 -7.25 24.40 0.23
C LEU A 314 -7.11 24.02 -1.25
N GLY A 315 -8.15 23.44 -1.84
CA GLY A 315 -8.17 22.97 -3.22
C GLY A 315 -7.63 21.55 -3.40
N SER A 316 -7.81 21.02 -4.61
CA SER A 316 -7.54 19.63 -4.96
C SER A 316 -6.10 19.19 -4.70
N TYR A 317 -5.11 20.05 -4.96
CA TYR A 317 -3.70 19.74 -4.75
C TYR A 317 -3.34 19.48 -3.28
N ALA A 318 -3.99 20.18 -2.35
CA ALA A 318 -3.71 20.06 -0.91
C ALA A 318 -4.62 19.06 -0.19
N SER A 319 -5.70 18.60 -0.84
CA SER A 319 -6.64 17.61 -0.29
C SER A 319 -5.92 16.33 0.17
N GLY A 320 -5.01 15.81 -0.66
CA GLY A 320 -4.23 14.61 -0.36
C GLY A 320 -3.32 14.79 0.86
N PHE A 321 -2.70 15.96 1.01
CA PHE A 321 -1.90 16.30 2.19
C PHE A 321 -2.73 16.22 3.47
N CYS A 322 -3.94 16.82 3.48
CA CYS A 322 -4.84 16.77 4.63
C CYS A 322 -5.25 15.34 4.98
N GLY A 323 -5.65 14.55 3.98
CA GLY A 323 -6.01 13.14 4.14
C GLY A 323 -4.85 12.32 4.72
N GLY A 324 -3.66 12.43 4.14
CA GLY A 324 -2.45 11.73 4.60
C GLY A 324 -2.02 12.14 6.02
N LEU A 325 -2.10 13.43 6.35
CA LEU A 325 -1.76 13.93 7.68
C LEU A 325 -2.69 13.35 8.75
N VAL A 326 -4.01 13.40 8.53
CA VAL A 326 -4.99 12.88 9.48
C VAL A 326 -4.96 11.34 9.54
N LEU A 327 -4.72 10.67 8.42
CA LEU A 327 -4.50 9.22 8.37
C LEU A 327 -3.35 8.81 9.30
N THR A 328 -2.18 9.44 9.17
CA THR A 328 -1.02 9.12 10.01
C THR A 328 -1.27 9.44 11.48
N LEU A 329 -1.82 10.63 11.78
CA LEU A 329 -2.07 11.05 13.16
C LEU A 329 -3.10 10.16 13.84
N SER A 330 -4.18 9.81 13.16
CA SER A 330 -5.21 8.91 13.68
C SER A 330 -4.65 7.50 13.90
N ALA A 331 -3.97 6.91 12.91
CA ALA A 331 -3.36 5.59 13.04
C ALA A 331 -2.34 5.52 14.19
N LEU A 332 -1.46 6.51 14.32
CA LEU A 332 -0.47 6.57 15.41
C LEU A 332 -1.15 6.76 16.77
N SER A 333 -2.19 7.59 16.84
CA SER A 333 -2.95 7.81 18.07
C SER A 333 -3.70 6.58 18.52
N LEU A 334 -4.39 5.92 17.61
CA LEU A 334 -5.15 4.70 17.87
C LEU A 334 -4.21 3.56 18.30
N SER A 335 -3.04 3.43 17.67
CA SER A 335 -2.05 2.39 17.98
C SER A 335 -1.53 2.39 19.43
N ARG A 336 -1.76 3.47 20.19
CA ARG A 336 -1.42 3.53 21.62
C ARG A 336 -2.33 2.70 22.51
N ARG A 337 -3.55 2.39 22.06
CA ARG A 337 -4.52 1.63 22.86
C ARG A 337 -4.08 0.18 22.93
N ARG A 338 -4.22 -0.45 24.10
CA ARG A 338 -3.77 -1.84 24.36
C ARG A 338 -4.33 -2.87 23.36
N ALA A 339 -5.52 -2.64 22.83
CA ALA A 339 -6.19 -3.53 21.89
C ALA A 339 -6.02 -3.11 20.41
N ALA A 340 -5.29 -2.03 20.12
CA ALA A 340 -5.21 -1.48 18.78
C ALA A 340 -4.18 -2.21 17.91
N PRO A 341 -4.41 -2.23 16.58
CA PRO A 341 -3.43 -2.74 15.64
C PRO A 341 -2.18 -1.86 15.60
N PRO A 342 -1.06 -2.40 15.08
CA PRO A 342 0.10 -1.59 14.74
C PRO A 342 -0.27 -0.51 13.72
N ALA A 343 0.27 0.70 13.87
CA ALA A 343 -0.07 1.85 13.03
C ALA A 343 0.04 1.57 11.53
N ILE A 344 1.09 0.85 11.10
CA ILE A 344 1.33 0.53 9.69
C ILE A 344 0.21 -0.31 9.05
N THR A 345 -0.42 -1.21 9.82
CA THR A 345 -1.56 -2.01 9.34
C THR A 345 -2.81 -1.17 9.12
N MET A 346 -2.93 -0.02 9.78
CA MET A 346 -4.03 0.94 9.58
C MET A 346 -3.73 1.94 8.46
N ILE A 347 -2.47 2.37 8.33
CA ILE A 347 -2.05 3.34 7.32
C ILE A 347 -2.20 2.77 5.91
N LEU A 348 -1.82 1.50 5.67
CA LEU A 348 -1.79 0.95 4.31
C LEU A 348 -3.19 0.89 3.64
N PRO A 349 -4.25 0.35 4.29
CA PRO A 349 -5.59 0.45 3.74
C PRO A 349 -6.10 1.90 3.63
N GLY A 350 -5.91 2.71 4.66
CA GLY A 350 -6.32 4.12 4.60
C GLY A 350 -5.67 4.87 3.43
N PHE A 351 -4.41 4.54 3.13
CA PHE A 351 -3.67 5.11 2.02
C PHE A 351 -4.29 4.77 0.65
N TRP A 352 -4.65 3.51 0.41
CA TRP A 352 -5.32 3.10 -0.83
C TRP A 352 -6.66 3.79 -1.02
N LEU A 353 -7.38 4.10 0.07
CA LEU A 353 -8.63 4.84 0.02
C LEU A 353 -8.45 6.31 -0.42
N LEU A 354 -7.32 6.95 -0.09
CA LEU A 354 -7.02 8.31 -0.53
C LEU A 354 -6.71 8.40 -2.04
N VAL A 355 -6.51 7.24 -2.67
CA VAL A 355 -6.22 7.03 -4.10
C VAL A 355 -5.19 8.01 -4.71
N PRO A 356 -4.01 8.25 -4.11
CA PRO A 356 -3.02 9.15 -4.71
C PRO A 356 -2.47 8.65 -6.04
N GLY A 357 -2.45 7.32 -6.24
CA GLY A 357 -1.92 6.70 -7.44
C GLY A 357 -2.76 6.94 -8.70
N SER A 358 -4.04 7.25 -8.53
CA SER A 358 -4.98 7.32 -9.65
C SER A 358 -4.83 8.58 -10.47
N MET A 359 -4.55 9.70 -9.82
CA MET A 359 -4.20 10.95 -10.51
C MET A 359 -2.97 10.76 -11.40
N GLY A 360 -2.02 9.92 -10.98
CA GLY A 360 -0.85 9.62 -11.81
C GLY A 360 -1.10 8.72 -13.00
N LEU A 361 -2.00 7.76 -12.88
CA LEU A 361 -2.46 7.01 -14.04
C LEU A 361 -3.21 7.92 -15.03
N ILE A 362 -4.08 8.79 -14.51
CA ILE A 362 -4.84 9.76 -15.33
C ILE A 362 -3.88 10.70 -16.07
N GLY A 363 -2.96 11.36 -15.37
CA GLY A 363 -2.12 12.37 -16.03
C GLY A 363 -1.11 11.77 -17.01
N ILE A 364 -0.69 10.51 -16.84
CA ILE A 364 0.12 9.83 -17.87
C ILE A 364 -0.77 9.40 -19.05
N ALA A 365 -1.98 8.89 -18.82
CA ALA A 365 -2.91 8.54 -19.90
C ALA A 365 -3.31 9.78 -20.73
N GLU A 366 -3.58 10.91 -20.08
CA GLU A 366 -3.90 12.20 -20.72
C GLU A 366 -2.72 12.75 -21.54
N LEU A 367 -1.48 12.61 -21.05
CA LEU A 367 -0.27 13.01 -21.79
C LEU A 367 -0.18 12.33 -23.16
N PHE A 368 -0.59 11.05 -23.24
CA PHE A 368 -0.60 10.29 -24.49
C PHE A 368 -1.92 10.44 -25.28
N GLY A 369 -2.93 11.11 -24.73
CA GLY A 369 -4.29 11.19 -25.29
C GLY A 369 -4.68 12.52 -25.94
N ALA A 370 -4.37 13.68 -25.33
CA ALA A 370 -4.58 15.03 -25.88
C ALA A 370 -4.01 16.16 -24.97
N ASP A 371 -3.44 17.22 -25.57
CA ASP A 371 -3.04 18.52 -24.96
C ASP A 371 -2.09 18.49 -23.73
N GLY A 372 -1.00 17.72 -23.86
CA GLY A 372 0.00 17.53 -22.82
C GLY A 372 1.03 18.65 -22.68
N ASP A 373 0.80 19.60 -21.77
CA ASP A 373 1.88 20.43 -21.20
C ASP A 373 1.83 20.53 -19.65
N SER A 374 0.75 20.06 -18.99
CA SER A 374 0.57 20.18 -17.53
C SER A 374 0.16 18.92 -16.76
N ALA A 375 -0.24 17.84 -17.45
CA ALA A 375 -0.80 16.62 -16.83
C ALA A 375 0.21 15.83 -15.96
N LEU A 376 1.48 15.79 -16.37
CA LEU A 376 2.56 15.20 -15.58
C LEU A 376 2.83 15.99 -14.29
N GLY A 377 2.81 17.33 -14.35
CA GLY A 377 3.03 18.18 -13.18
C GLY A 377 1.98 17.96 -12.09
N VAL A 378 0.70 17.93 -12.48
CA VAL A 378 -0.44 17.71 -11.58
C VAL A 378 -0.37 16.33 -10.89
N THR A 379 0.01 15.31 -11.65
CA THR A 379 0.26 13.95 -11.18
C THR A 379 1.30 13.91 -10.06
N PHE A 380 2.47 14.49 -10.33
CA PHE A 380 3.57 14.50 -9.37
C PHE A 380 3.16 15.26 -8.11
N ILE A 381 2.57 16.45 -8.25
CA ILE A 381 2.14 17.28 -7.12
C ILE A 381 1.20 16.51 -6.20
N SER A 382 0.23 15.79 -6.74
CA SER A 382 -0.78 15.07 -5.95
C SER A 382 -0.20 13.87 -5.18
N MET A 383 0.70 13.12 -5.83
CA MET A 383 1.43 12.02 -5.17
C MET A 383 2.36 12.53 -4.06
N PHE A 384 3.12 13.59 -4.33
CA PHE A 384 3.97 14.23 -3.34
C PHE A 384 3.15 14.83 -2.19
N SER A 385 1.98 15.42 -2.47
CA SER A 385 1.08 15.99 -1.47
C SER A 385 0.69 14.98 -0.39
N VAL A 386 0.25 13.77 -0.78
CA VAL A 386 -0.07 12.70 0.19
C VAL A 386 1.17 12.23 0.95
N ALA A 387 2.29 12.03 0.27
CA ALA A 387 3.53 11.57 0.90
C ALA A 387 4.05 12.59 1.95
N ILE A 388 4.03 13.88 1.60
CA ILE A 388 4.38 14.98 2.51
C ILE A 388 3.38 15.08 3.66
N GLY A 389 2.08 14.86 3.40
CA GLY A 389 1.05 14.81 4.44
C GLY A 389 1.32 13.73 5.48
N LEU A 390 1.59 12.51 5.02
CA LEU A 390 1.94 11.38 5.89
C LEU A 390 3.21 11.68 6.69
N GLN A 391 4.25 12.20 6.04
CA GLN A 391 5.52 12.54 6.68
C GLN A 391 5.36 13.65 7.72
N THR A 392 4.62 14.70 7.39
CA THR A 392 4.29 15.79 8.32
C THR A 392 3.54 15.25 9.54
N GLY A 393 2.59 14.34 9.34
CA GLY A 393 1.91 13.63 10.43
C GLY A 393 2.88 12.89 11.35
N PHE A 394 3.86 12.16 10.79
CA PHE A 394 4.90 11.47 11.58
C PHE A 394 5.79 12.45 12.37
N VAL A 395 6.19 13.57 11.76
CA VAL A 395 7.04 14.59 12.40
C VAL A 395 6.29 15.30 13.52
N LEU A 396 5.08 15.78 13.25
CA LEU A 396 4.21 16.42 14.25
C LEU A 396 3.97 15.51 15.44
N TRP A 397 3.70 14.23 15.19
CA TRP A 397 3.53 13.25 16.25
C TRP A 397 4.75 13.13 17.16
N ARG A 398 5.96 13.14 16.57
CA ARG A 398 7.22 13.11 17.35
C ARG A 398 7.42 14.38 18.17
N LEU A 399 7.09 15.55 17.61
CA LEU A 399 7.21 16.84 18.29
C LEU A 399 6.24 16.93 19.47
N ILE A 400 4.97 16.56 19.29
CA ILE A 400 3.98 16.50 20.37
C ILE A 400 4.48 15.58 21.48
N ARG A 401 5.05 14.43 21.11
CA ARG A 401 5.55 13.47 22.10
C ARG A 401 6.76 13.98 22.89
N ARG A 402 7.64 14.77 22.28
CA ARG A 402 8.79 15.39 22.97
C ARG A 402 8.41 16.49 23.96
N ARG A 403 7.19 17.05 23.88
CA ARG A 403 6.70 18.08 24.81
C ARG A 403 5.94 17.52 26.02
N HIS A 404 5.57 16.23 25.99
CA HIS A 404 4.87 15.54 27.07
C HIS A 404 5.78 14.62 27.90
N PHE A 405 7.08 14.68 27.64
CA PHE A 405 8.18 14.24 28.50
C PHE A 405 9.03 15.47 28.77
#